data_AF-A0A950W988-F1
#
_entry.id   AF-A0A950W988-F1
#
_cell.length_a   1.000
_cell.length_b   1.000
_cell.length_c   1.000
_cell.angle_alpha   90.00
_cell.angle_beta   90.00
_cell.angle_gamma   90.00
#
_symmetry.space_group_name_H-M   'P 1'
#
loop_
_entity.id
_entity.type
_entity.pdbx_description
1 polymer ?
#
loop_
_entity_poly.entity_id
_entity_poly.type
_entity_poly.pdbx_seq_one_letter_code
_entity_poly.pdbx_strand_id
1 'polypeptide(L)'
;MLFKTVIRPAIFRLSSHDPEIAHHWVINGLAFASRHPLLLKIIEVANAYRAPSLERDLWELHFPNPVGLAGGFDKNGVALPALAALGFGFLEAGTVTRYRQPGNDRPRIVRFSQDNALINRMGFPNDGVDEIAARLSRLPQPIIPVGWSIGKSKVTPQEEAIEDYLYSLRKLHDFADFFTANVSSPNTPGLRKLQDKEPLDQLLHALVQETEDIARQAGRDTAKPVLVKISPDLTEGQIDDVIDVCLQRNVRGIIATNTTLSREELHKNTTETGGLSGRPVYPRSLSVVQYLCKKLDGKLPVIGVGGI
;
A
#
# COMPACT_ATOMS: atom_id res chain seq x y z
N MET A 1 4.65 15.92 -22.07
CA MET A 1 3.44 16.69 -22.51
C MET A 1 2.36 15.79 -23.09
N LEU A 2 2.66 14.89 -24.03
CA LEU A 2 1.70 13.99 -24.70
C LEU A 2 0.77 13.20 -23.75
N PHE A 3 1.30 12.66 -22.65
CA PHE A 3 0.49 11.92 -21.68
C PHE A 3 -0.62 12.78 -21.07
N LYS A 4 -0.30 14.01 -20.64
CA LYS A 4 -1.25 14.90 -19.96
C LYS A 4 -2.30 15.48 -20.92
N THR A 5 -1.93 15.73 -22.18
CA THR A 5 -2.77 16.43 -23.16
C THR A 5 -3.58 15.50 -24.06
N VAL A 6 -3.09 14.27 -24.34
CA VAL A 6 -3.75 13.34 -25.28
C VAL A 6 -4.14 12.04 -24.59
N ILE A 7 -3.18 11.32 -24.01
CA ILE A 7 -3.41 9.95 -23.51
C ILE A 7 -4.38 9.96 -22.33
N ARG A 8 -4.13 10.77 -21.30
CA ARG A 8 -4.97 10.84 -20.10
C ARG A 8 -6.41 11.28 -20.42
N PRO A 9 -6.66 12.38 -21.17
CA PRO A 9 -8.03 12.75 -21.55
C PRO A 9 -8.77 11.67 -22.35
N ALA A 10 -8.07 10.99 -23.27
CA ALA A 10 -8.67 9.89 -24.05
C ALA A 10 -9.06 8.72 -23.16
N ILE A 11 -8.15 8.22 -22.31
CA ILE A 11 -8.43 7.13 -21.38
C ILE A 11 -9.59 7.48 -20.44
N PHE A 12 -9.61 8.71 -19.92
CA PHE A 12 -10.65 9.14 -18.97
C PHE A 12 -12.02 9.23 -19.64
N ARG A 13 -12.06 9.67 -20.91
CA ARG A 13 -13.31 9.70 -21.69
C ARG A 13 -13.80 8.30 -22.02
N LEU A 14 -12.90 7.40 -22.44
CA LEU A 14 -13.26 6.02 -22.79
C LEU A 14 -13.65 5.18 -21.56
N SER A 15 -13.12 5.52 -20.39
CA SER A 15 -13.41 4.83 -19.12
C SER A 15 -14.36 5.62 -18.21
N SER A 16 -15.13 6.58 -18.73
CA SER A 16 -15.91 7.49 -17.90
C SER A 16 -16.95 6.78 -17.02
N HIS A 17 -17.49 5.67 -17.53
CA HIS A 17 -18.52 4.86 -16.85
C HIS A 17 -17.94 3.92 -15.77
N ASP A 18 -16.65 3.55 -15.89
CA ASP A 18 -15.96 2.73 -14.90
C ASP A 18 -14.45 3.05 -14.89
N PRO A 19 -13.98 3.86 -13.92
CA PRO A 19 -12.57 4.17 -13.71
C PRO A 19 -11.66 2.95 -13.57
N GLU A 20 -12.18 1.79 -13.14
CA GLU A 20 -11.42 0.57 -12.97
C GLU A 20 -10.95 -0.02 -14.32
N ILE A 21 -11.70 0.22 -15.41
CA ILE A 21 -11.30 -0.21 -16.77
C ILE A 21 -9.98 0.44 -17.17
N ALA A 22 -9.86 1.77 -16.99
CA ALA A 22 -8.62 2.49 -17.30
C ALA A 22 -7.44 1.97 -16.48
N HIS A 23 -7.68 1.62 -15.21
CA HIS A 23 -6.65 1.05 -14.36
C HIS A 23 -6.16 -0.31 -14.89
N HIS A 24 -7.07 -1.20 -15.30
CA HIS A 24 -6.68 -2.48 -15.91
C HIS A 24 -5.89 -2.30 -17.22
N TRP A 25 -6.27 -1.35 -18.08
CA TRP A 25 -5.50 -1.07 -19.29
C TRP A 25 -4.07 -0.66 -18.98
N VAL A 26 -3.88 0.23 -18.00
CA VAL A 26 -2.55 0.68 -17.56
C VAL A 26 -1.76 -0.48 -16.96
N ILE A 27 -2.35 -1.24 -16.03
CA ILE A 27 -1.68 -2.38 -15.38
C ILE A 27 -1.31 -3.46 -16.40
N ASN A 28 -2.19 -3.78 -17.35
CA ASN A 28 -1.88 -4.79 -18.39
C ASN A 28 -0.76 -4.32 -19.32
N GLY A 29 -0.73 -3.05 -19.70
CA GLY A 29 0.36 -2.47 -20.48
C GLY A 29 1.70 -2.51 -19.74
N LEU A 30 1.70 -2.15 -18.45
CA LEU A 30 2.90 -2.21 -17.60
C LEU A 30 3.34 -3.66 -17.34
N ALA A 31 2.41 -4.60 -17.16
CA ALA A 31 2.71 -6.02 -17.01
C ALA A 31 3.35 -6.60 -18.29
N PHE A 32 2.88 -6.16 -19.47
CA PHE A 32 3.54 -6.48 -20.73
C PHE A 32 4.96 -5.89 -20.79
N ALA A 33 5.13 -4.61 -20.48
CA ALA A 33 6.44 -3.95 -20.48
C ALA A 33 7.42 -4.61 -19.48
N SER A 34 6.91 -5.08 -18.34
CA SER A 34 7.70 -5.78 -17.30
C SER A 34 8.41 -7.03 -17.78
N ARG A 35 7.96 -7.62 -18.90
CA ARG A 35 8.56 -8.82 -19.50
C ARG A 35 9.59 -8.50 -20.60
N HIS A 36 9.79 -7.22 -20.93
CA HIS A 36 10.62 -6.79 -22.06
C HIS A 36 11.70 -5.80 -21.60
N PRO A 37 12.97 -6.22 -21.45
CA PRO A 37 14.06 -5.38 -20.94
C PRO A 37 14.25 -4.06 -21.71
N LEU A 38 14.07 -4.07 -23.03
CA LEU A 38 14.17 -2.86 -23.85
C LEU A 38 13.07 -1.84 -23.52
N LEU A 39 11.83 -2.30 -23.28
CA LEU A 39 10.74 -1.41 -22.90
C LEU A 39 10.97 -0.85 -21.49
N LEU A 40 11.46 -1.67 -20.55
CA LEU A 40 11.86 -1.19 -19.23
C LEU A 40 12.93 -0.10 -19.33
N LYS A 41 13.94 -0.29 -20.18
CA LYS A 41 15.01 0.72 -20.34
C LYS A 41 14.48 2.02 -20.94
N ILE A 42 13.57 1.94 -21.92
CA ILE A 42 12.92 3.12 -22.50
C ILE A 42 12.12 3.87 -21.44
N ILE A 43 11.33 3.16 -20.62
CA ILE A 43 10.54 3.76 -19.54
C ILE A 43 11.46 4.42 -18.53
N GLU A 44 12.53 3.74 -18.12
CA GLU A 44 13.50 4.26 -17.15
C GLU A 44 14.16 5.54 -17.66
N VAL A 45 14.73 5.53 -18.86
CA VAL A 45 15.43 6.70 -19.43
C VAL A 45 14.49 7.90 -19.58
N ALA A 46 13.22 7.67 -19.85
CA ALA A 46 12.24 8.74 -20.03
C ALA A 46 11.71 9.34 -18.73
N ASN A 47 11.78 8.63 -17.59
CA ASN A 47 11.06 9.01 -16.37
C ASN A 47 11.93 9.04 -15.09
N ALA A 48 12.97 8.21 -15.01
CA ALA A 48 13.75 8.08 -13.79
C ALA A 48 14.58 9.33 -13.53
N TYR A 49 14.45 9.89 -12.32
CA TYR A 49 15.29 10.97 -11.81
C TYR A 49 16.06 10.46 -10.61
N ARG A 50 17.38 10.61 -10.64
CA ARG A 50 18.29 10.15 -9.58
C ARG A 50 19.19 11.30 -9.14
N ALA A 51 19.29 11.50 -7.84
CA ALA A 51 20.17 12.49 -7.25
C ALA A 51 20.64 11.98 -5.88
N PRO A 52 21.96 11.99 -5.56
CA PRO A 52 22.46 11.48 -4.28
C PRO A 52 21.80 12.13 -3.04
N SER A 53 21.37 13.39 -3.14
CA SER A 53 20.67 14.08 -2.05
C SER A 53 19.28 13.50 -1.73
N LEU A 54 18.69 12.74 -2.64
CA LEU A 54 17.39 12.08 -2.44
C LEU A 54 17.52 10.67 -1.87
N GLU A 55 18.70 10.06 -1.94
CA GLU A 55 18.93 8.70 -1.46
C GLU A 55 18.67 8.58 0.05
N ARG A 56 18.08 7.47 0.47
CA ARG A 56 17.79 7.17 1.88
C ARG A 56 18.18 5.73 2.17
N ASP A 57 18.89 5.51 3.26
CA ASP A 57 19.12 4.17 3.79
C ASP A 57 18.22 3.98 5.01
N LEU A 58 17.40 2.94 4.97
CA LEU A 58 16.46 2.63 6.05
C LEU A 58 16.19 1.13 6.09
N TRP A 59 16.13 0.56 7.30
CA TRP A 59 15.89 -0.88 7.50
C TRP A 59 16.87 -1.79 6.72
N GLU A 60 18.12 -1.36 6.57
CA GLU A 60 19.14 -2.04 5.75
C GLU A 60 18.82 -2.11 4.25
N LEU A 61 17.82 -1.34 3.83
CA LEU A 61 17.44 -1.17 2.43
C LEU A 61 17.92 0.19 1.93
N HIS A 62 18.39 0.21 0.69
CA HIS A 62 18.74 1.43 -0.01
C HIS A 62 17.58 1.90 -0.89
N PHE A 63 17.09 3.11 -0.64
CA PHE A 63 16.04 3.76 -1.41
C PHE A 63 16.67 4.87 -2.28
N PRO A 64 16.58 4.80 -3.62
CA PRO A 64 17.20 5.80 -4.48
C PRO A 64 16.54 7.19 -4.39
N ASN A 65 15.31 7.26 -3.85
CA ASN A 65 14.62 8.49 -3.50
C ASN A 65 13.49 8.19 -2.48
N PRO A 66 12.89 9.21 -1.81
CA PRO A 66 11.90 8.96 -0.76
C PRO A 66 10.47 8.81 -1.29
N VAL A 67 10.24 8.79 -2.62
CA VAL A 67 8.91 8.78 -3.22
C VAL A 67 8.54 7.37 -3.66
N GLY A 68 7.59 6.74 -2.96
CA GLY A 68 7.09 5.41 -3.30
C GLY A 68 5.72 5.41 -3.98
N LEU A 69 5.40 4.28 -4.62
CA LEU A 69 4.04 4.00 -5.09
C LEU A 69 3.26 3.26 -4.00
N ALA A 70 2.16 3.86 -3.53
CA ALA A 70 1.36 3.30 -2.44
C ALA A 70 0.61 2.01 -2.81
N GLY A 71 0.36 1.16 -1.80
CA GLY A 71 -0.43 -0.06 -1.92
C GLY A 71 -1.84 0.20 -2.42
N GLY A 72 -2.35 -0.73 -3.20
CA GLY A 72 -3.65 -0.69 -3.86
C GLY A 72 -3.57 -0.44 -5.37
N PHE A 73 -2.40 -0.03 -5.90
CA PHE A 73 -2.19 0.15 -7.34
C PHE A 73 -1.89 -1.18 -8.04
N ASP A 74 -0.76 -1.84 -7.75
CA ASP A 74 -0.48 -3.19 -8.26
C ASP A 74 -0.76 -4.24 -7.17
N LYS A 75 -2.02 -4.67 -7.08
CA LYS A 75 -2.48 -5.57 -6.02
C LYS A 75 -1.92 -6.99 -6.15
N ASN A 76 -1.57 -7.39 -7.37
CA ASN A 76 -1.24 -8.77 -7.73
C ASN A 76 0.24 -8.93 -8.13
N GLY A 77 1.04 -7.85 -8.04
CA GLY A 77 2.46 -7.84 -8.37
C GLY A 77 2.77 -8.15 -9.84
N VAL A 78 1.89 -7.76 -10.77
CA VAL A 78 2.02 -8.13 -12.19
C VAL A 78 2.90 -7.15 -12.98
N ALA A 79 3.15 -5.97 -12.44
CA ALA A 79 3.76 -4.83 -13.13
C ALA A 79 4.97 -4.22 -12.39
N LEU A 80 5.47 -4.87 -11.33
CA LEU A 80 6.50 -4.32 -10.45
C LEU A 80 7.76 -3.81 -11.20
N PRO A 81 8.34 -4.55 -12.17
CA PRO A 81 9.52 -4.07 -12.89
C PRO A 81 9.25 -2.77 -13.67
N ALA A 82 8.12 -2.68 -14.38
CA ALA A 82 7.76 -1.49 -15.14
C ALA A 82 7.40 -0.32 -14.23
N LEU A 83 6.77 -0.58 -13.08
CA LEU A 83 6.50 0.45 -12.08
C LEU A 83 7.78 1.00 -11.47
N ALA A 84 8.76 0.15 -11.15
CA ALA A 84 10.07 0.60 -10.69
C ALA A 84 10.77 1.47 -11.74
N ALA A 85 10.69 1.09 -13.02
CA ALA A 85 11.25 1.87 -14.12
C ALA A 85 10.61 3.28 -14.27
N LEU A 86 9.44 3.55 -13.69
CA LEU A 86 8.86 4.91 -13.70
C LEU A 86 9.61 5.90 -12.80
N GLY A 87 10.59 5.45 -11.99
CA GLY A 87 11.44 6.31 -11.18
C GLY A 87 11.06 6.41 -9.71
N PHE A 88 10.13 5.57 -9.23
CA PHE A 88 9.84 5.48 -7.80
C PHE A 88 11.04 4.97 -7.01
N GLY A 89 11.18 5.43 -5.76
CA GLY A 89 12.19 4.96 -4.82
C GLY A 89 11.87 3.62 -4.19
N PHE A 90 10.59 3.27 -4.09
CA PHE A 90 10.10 1.97 -3.64
C PHE A 90 8.67 1.74 -4.12
N LEU A 91 8.22 0.49 -4.04
CA LEU A 91 6.84 0.11 -4.33
C LEU A 91 6.21 -0.54 -3.10
N GLU A 92 4.93 -0.28 -2.85
CA GLU A 92 4.10 -1.10 -1.97
C GLU A 92 3.06 -1.83 -2.86
N ALA A 93 3.18 -3.14 -2.98
CA ALA A 93 2.22 -3.99 -3.68
C ALA A 93 1.08 -4.45 -2.74
N GLY A 94 0.04 -5.07 -3.29
CA GLY A 94 -1.13 -5.51 -2.52
C GLY A 94 -2.19 -4.41 -2.37
N THR A 95 -3.10 -4.45 -1.40
CA THR A 95 -3.18 -5.41 -0.29
C THR A 95 -3.56 -6.82 -0.74
N VAL A 96 -2.72 -7.79 -0.37
CA VAL A 96 -2.93 -9.23 -0.60
C VAL A 96 -3.63 -9.86 0.60
N THR A 97 -4.40 -10.90 0.34
CA THR A 97 -5.07 -11.71 1.36
C THR A 97 -4.74 -13.19 1.16
N ARG A 98 -4.93 -14.04 2.18
CA ARG A 98 -4.71 -15.49 2.08
C ARG A 98 -5.51 -16.07 0.92
N TYR A 99 -6.80 -15.77 0.89
CA TYR A 99 -7.71 -16.28 -0.13
C TYR A 99 -7.87 -15.30 -1.28
N ARG A 100 -8.08 -15.84 -2.48
CA ARG A 100 -8.56 -15.06 -3.63
C ARG A 100 -9.90 -14.43 -3.30
N GLN A 101 -10.08 -13.17 -3.68
CA GLN A 101 -11.39 -12.53 -3.60
C GLN A 101 -11.61 -11.52 -4.72
N PRO A 102 -12.82 -11.47 -5.31
CA PRO A 102 -13.14 -10.57 -6.41
C PRO A 102 -13.28 -9.10 -5.97
N GLY A 103 -13.33 -8.84 -4.66
CA GLY A 103 -13.68 -7.56 -4.04
C GLY A 103 -15.20 -7.32 -4.02
N ASN A 104 -15.61 -6.07 -3.80
CA ASN A 104 -17.02 -5.66 -3.84
C ASN A 104 -17.51 -5.44 -5.28
N ASP A 105 -18.83 -5.36 -5.47
CA ASP A 105 -19.47 -5.22 -6.78
C ASP A 105 -19.08 -3.92 -7.50
N ARG A 106 -18.97 -3.99 -8.83
CA ARG A 106 -18.68 -2.84 -9.70
C ARG A 106 -19.97 -2.09 -10.08
N PRO A 107 -19.92 -0.76 -10.30
CA PRO A 107 -18.76 0.12 -10.19
C PRO A 107 -18.40 0.48 -8.74
N ARG A 108 -17.11 0.40 -8.42
CA ARG A 108 -16.57 0.57 -7.06
C ARG A 108 -15.47 1.61 -6.94
N ILE A 109 -15.25 2.39 -7.99
CA ILE A 109 -14.37 3.54 -8.03
C ILE A 109 -15.13 4.69 -8.69
N VAL A 110 -15.13 5.85 -8.07
CA VAL A 110 -15.73 7.07 -8.60
C VAL A 110 -14.69 8.18 -8.58
N ARG A 111 -14.54 8.90 -9.70
CA ARG A 111 -13.57 10.00 -9.85
C ARG A 111 -14.25 11.34 -9.63
N PHE A 112 -13.62 12.17 -8.81
CA PHE A 112 -13.96 13.58 -8.60
C PHE A 112 -12.84 14.41 -9.23
N SER A 113 -12.91 14.56 -10.56
CA SER A 113 -11.80 15.12 -11.34
C SER A 113 -11.53 16.59 -11.03
N GLN A 114 -12.56 17.36 -10.63
CA GLN A 114 -12.41 18.75 -10.20
C GLN A 114 -11.57 18.86 -8.93
N ASP A 115 -11.76 17.92 -8.00
CA ASP A 115 -11.07 17.85 -6.72
C ASP A 115 -9.73 17.11 -6.79
N ASN A 116 -9.34 16.57 -7.96
CA ASN A 116 -8.22 15.60 -8.08
C ASN A 116 -8.33 14.46 -7.06
N ALA A 117 -9.53 13.90 -6.96
CA ALA A 117 -9.88 12.92 -5.93
C ALA A 117 -10.58 11.69 -6.50
N LEU A 118 -10.59 10.63 -5.71
CA LEU A 118 -11.35 9.42 -6.00
C LEU A 118 -11.91 8.82 -4.71
N ILE A 119 -13.13 8.30 -4.81
CA ILE A 119 -13.76 7.46 -3.79
C ILE A 119 -13.69 6.02 -4.29
N ASN A 120 -13.29 5.08 -3.43
CA ASN A 120 -13.31 3.67 -3.77
C ASN A 120 -13.88 2.80 -2.64
N ARG A 121 -14.54 1.72 -3.05
CA ARG A 121 -15.12 0.69 -2.18
C ARG A 121 -14.69 -0.70 -2.60
N MET A 122 -13.41 -0.88 -2.92
CA MET A 122 -12.95 -2.07 -3.65
C MET A 122 -13.02 -3.38 -2.84
N GLY A 123 -12.73 -3.36 -1.53
CA GLY A 123 -12.76 -4.56 -0.68
C GLY A 123 -11.67 -5.58 -1.01
N PHE A 124 -10.41 -5.14 -1.17
CA PHE A 124 -9.24 -5.98 -1.45
C PHE A 124 -9.38 -7.00 -2.59
N PRO A 125 -9.79 -6.62 -3.82
CA PRO A 125 -9.77 -7.55 -4.94
C PRO A 125 -8.33 -7.96 -5.24
N ASN A 126 -8.04 -9.27 -5.18
CA ASN A 126 -6.72 -9.85 -5.44
C ASN A 126 -6.83 -11.34 -5.78
N ASP A 127 -5.76 -11.90 -6.34
CA ASP A 127 -5.73 -13.29 -6.82
C ASP A 127 -5.51 -14.33 -5.71
N GLY A 128 -5.29 -13.90 -4.47
CA GLY A 128 -4.88 -14.76 -3.36
C GLY A 128 -3.37 -14.97 -3.33
N VAL A 129 -2.82 -15.14 -2.13
CA VAL A 129 -1.37 -15.11 -1.94
C VAL A 129 -0.65 -16.26 -2.66
N ASP A 130 -1.24 -17.46 -2.73
CA ASP A 130 -0.61 -18.61 -3.37
C ASP A 130 -0.37 -18.38 -4.88
N GLU A 131 -1.37 -17.86 -5.57
CA GLU A 131 -1.29 -17.54 -7.00
C GLU A 131 -0.33 -16.37 -7.25
N ILE A 132 -0.34 -15.37 -6.37
CA ILE A 132 0.60 -14.24 -6.45
C ILE A 132 2.04 -14.71 -6.24
N ALA A 133 2.33 -15.50 -5.21
CA ALA A 133 3.67 -16.04 -4.94
C ALA A 133 4.17 -16.91 -6.11
N ALA A 134 3.31 -17.78 -6.64
CA ALA A 134 3.63 -18.60 -7.82
C ALA A 134 3.99 -17.74 -9.04
N ARG A 135 3.32 -16.61 -9.23
CA ARG A 135 3.63 -15.66 -10.30
C ARG A 135 4.95 -14.92 -10.09
N LEU A 136 5.20 -14.43 -8.88
CA LEU A 136 6.39 -13.65 -8.57
C LEU A 136 7.68 -14.46 -8.77
N SER A 137 7.64 -15.77 -8.51
CA SER A 137 8.77 -16.68 -8.79
C SER A 137 9.23 -16.70 -10.26
N ARG A 138 8.39 -16.21 -11.18
CA ARG A 138 8.65 -16.19 -12.64
C ARG A 138 8.93 -14.80 -13.19
N LEU A 139 8.76 -13.75 -12.38
CA LEU A 139 8.98 -12.37 -12.79
C LEU A 139 10.38 -11.92 -12.34
N PRO A 140 11.05 -11.06 -13.13
CA PRO A 140 12.28 -10.44 -12.68
C PRO A 140 12.01 -9.59 -11.45
N GLN A 141 12.90 -9.66 -10.46
CA GLN A 141 12.80 -8.83 -9.27
C GLN A 141 13.09 -7.36 -9.62
N PRO A 142 12.32 -6.40 -9.08
CA PRO A 142 12.63 -4.98 -9.25
C PRO A 142 13.98 -4.59 -8.65
N ILE A 143 14.58 -3.53 -9.18
CA ILE A 143 15.88 -3.00 -8.72
C ILE A 143 15.78 -2.05 -7.52
N ILE A 144 14.59 -1.88 -6.97
CA ILE A 144 14.27 -1.00 -5.84
C ILE A 144 13.49 -1.79 -4.79
N PRO A 145 13.47 -1.35 -3.51
CA PRO A 145 12.71 -2.02 -2.47
C PRO A 145 11.22 -2.19 -2.81
N VAL A 146 10.68 -3.38 -2.54
CA VAL A 146 9.27 -3.74 -2.71
C VAL A 146 8.67 -4.18 -1.38
N GLY A 147 7.78 -3.36 -0.84
CA GLY A 147 6.93 -3.73 0.27
C GLY A 147 5.69 -4.48 -0.18
N TRP A 148 5.17 -5.34 0.68
CA TRP A 148 3.88 -6.00 0.48
C TRP A 148 2.90 -5.63 1.58
N SER A 149 1.81 -4.97 1.17
CA SER A 149 0.65 -4.81 2.03
C SER A 149 -0.12 -6.13 2.12
N ILE A 150 -0.36 -6.58 3.33
CA ILE A 150 -1.14 -7.78 3.66
C ILE A 150 -2.36 -7.38 4.50
N GLY A 151 -3.45 -8.13 4.36
CA GLY A 151 -4.74 -7.84 4.98
C GLY A 151 -5.54 -9.10 5.24
N LYS A 152 -6.56 -8.98 6.11
CA LYS A 152 -7.52 -10.07 6.37
C LYS A 152 -8.41 -10.32 5.14
N SER A 153 -8.55 -11.57 4.73
CA SER A 153 -9.53 -11.96 3.71
C SER A 153 -10.96 -11.65 4.18
N LYS A 154 -11.86 -11.37 3.22
CA LYS A 154 -13.28 -11.09 3.53
C LYS A 154 -13.98 -12.28 4.19
N VAL A 155 -13.65 -13.49 3.75
CA VAL A 155 -14.25 -14.75 4.20
C VAL A 155 -13.75 -15.23 5.57
N THR A 156 -12.60 -14.72 6.01
CA THR A 156 -11.98 -15.14 7.27
C THR A 156 -12.71 -14.49 8.46
N PRO A 157 -13.12 -15.25 9.48
CA PRO A 157 -13.70 -14.69 10.69
C PRO A 157 -12.67 -13.83 11.46
N GLN A 158 -13.13 -13.02 12.42
CA GLN A 158 -12.26 -12.05 13.10
C GLN A 158 -11.20 -12.76 13.97
N GLU A 159 -11.57 -13.90 14.55
CA GLU A 159 -10.79 -14.72 15.46
C GLU A 159 -9.62 -15.40 14.74
N GLU A 160 -9.76 -15.67 13.44
CA GLU A 160 -8.72 -16.23 12.58
C GLU A 160 -7.91 -15.16 11.83
N ALA A 161 -8.14 -13.87 12.12
CA ALA A 161 -7.52 -12.79 11.37
C ALA A 161 -5.98 -12.90 11.38
N ILE A 162 -5.37 -13.15 12.54
CA ILE A 162 -3.91 -13.22 12.69
C ILE A 162 -3.31 -14.28 11.75
N GLU A 163 -3.87 -15.49 11.72
CA GLU A 163 -3.36 -16.57 10.86
C GLU A 163 -3.52 -16.26 9.36
N ASP A 164 -4.53 -15.48 8.96
CA ASP A 164 -4.67 -15.02 7.57
C ASP A 164 -3.53 -14.07 7.16
N TYR A 165 -3.15 -13.14 8.05
CA TYR A 165 -1.99 -12.29 7.85
C TYR A 165 -0.69 -13.10 7.82
N LEU A 166 -0.49 -14.00 8.80
CA LEU A 166 0.71 -14.85 8.89
C LEU A 166 0.87 -15.73 7.66
N TYR A 167 -0.21 -16.36 7.18
CA TYR A 167 -0.18 -17.16 5.96
C TYR A 167 0.29 -16.33 4.76
N SER A 168 -0.26 -15.11 4.62
CA SER A 168 0.12 -14.21 3.54
C SER A 168 1.58 -13.76 3.64
N LEU A 169 2.03 -13.45 4.86
CA LEU A 169 3.41 -13.07 5.16
C LEU A 169 4.38 -14.19 4.80
N ARG A 170 4.16 -15.41 5.30
CA ARG A 170 5.02 -16.58 5.03
C ARG A 170 5.18 -16.83 3.54
N LYS A 171 4.06 -16.77 2.78
CA LYS A 171 4.05 -17.03 1.33
C LYS A 171 4.75 -15.95 0.50
N LEU A 172 4.73 -14.70 0.97
CA LEU A 172 5.37 -13.57 0.31
C LEU A 172 6.77 -13.26 0.83
N HIS A 173 7.24 -13.98 1.87
CA HIS A 173 8.47 -13.63 2.58
C HIS A 173 9.64 -13.48 1.62
N ASP A 174 9.84 -14.38 0.67
CA ASP A 174 10.98 -14.32 -0.26
C ASP A 174 10.85 -13.24 -1.36
N PHE A 175 9.69 -12.60 -1.50
CA PHE A 175 9.40 -11.60 -2.53
C PHE A 175 9.20 -10.18 -2.00
N ALA A 176 9.30 -9.99 -0.69
CA ALA A 176 9.09 -8.70 -0.03
C ALA A 176 10.38 -8.21 0.62
N ASP A 177 10.68 -6.92 0.55
CA ASP A 177 11.73 -6.28 1.35
C ASP A 177 11.18 -5.80 2.69
N PHE A 178 9.88 -5.48 2.75
CA PHE A 178 9.17 -5.13 3.97
C PHE A 178 7.69 -5.53 3.90
N PHE A 179 7.04 -5.63 5.05
CA PHE A 179 5.61 -5.93 5.14
C PHE A 179 4.83 -4.76 5.71
N THR A 180 3.60 -4.59 5.24
CA THR A 180 2.65 -3.61 5.79
C THR A 180 1.38 -4.31 6.24
N ALA A 181 1.11 -4.29 7.54
CA ALA A 181 -0.16 -4.71 8.12
C ALA A 181 -1.23 -3.64 7.82
N ASN A 182 -2.16 -3.96 6.91
CA ASN A 182 -3.25 -3.05 6.55
C ASN A 182 -4.48 -3.28 7.42
N VAL A 183 -4.58 -2.50 8.50
CA VAL A 183 -5.70 -2.51 9.45
C VAL A 183 -6.71 -1.37 9.21
N SER A 184 -6.54 -0.57 8.14
CA SER A 184 -7.19 0.75 8.01
C SER A 184 -8.21 0.87 6.87
N SER A 185 -8.35 -0.16 6.02
CA SER A 185 -9.33 -0.14 4.91
C SER A 185 -10.77 0.03 5.43
N PRO A 186 -11.53 1.04 4.96
CA PRO A 186 -12.94 1.19 5.29
C PRO A 186 -13.85 0.18 4.57
N ASN A 187 -13.30 -0.57 3.61
CA ASN A 187 -14.08 -1.34 2.64
C ASN A 187 -14.20 -2.82 2.97
N THR A 188 -13.60 -3.24 4.09
CA THR A 188 -13.63 -4.60 4.61
C THR A 188 -14.31 -4.54 6.00
N PRO A 189 -15.53 -5.08 6.15
CA PRO A 189 -16.27 -5.01 7.41
C PRO A 189 -15.45 -5.53 8.60
N GLY A 190 -15.49 -4.80 9.72
CA GLY A 190 -14.79 -5.17 10.96
C GLY A 190 -13.28 -4.91 10.95
N LEU A 191 -12.63 -4.67 9.81
CA LEU A 191 -11.17 -4.56 9.73
C LEU A 191 -10.60 -3.43 10.60
N ARG A 192 -11.27 -2.27 10.62
CA ARG A 192 -10.82 -1.11 11.41
C ARG A 192 -10.83 -1.36 12.92
N LYS A 193 -11.53 -2.39 13.42
CA LYS A 193 -11.45 -2.82 14.83
C LYS A 193 -10.07 -3.40 15.19
N LEU A 194 -9.31 -3.86 14.19
CA LEU A 194 -7.91 -4.25 14.39
C LEU A 194 -6.98 -3.07 14.71
N GLN A 195 -7.47 -1.81 14.66
CA GLN A 195 -6.72 -0.64 15.11
C GLN A 195 -6.91 -0.36 16.60
N ASP A 196 -7.85 -1.03 17.28
CA ASP A 196 -7.99 -0.93 18.72
C ASP A 196 -6.74 -1.55 19.39
N LYS A 197 -6.33 -1.01 20.55
CA LYS A 197 -5.02 -1.28 21.16
C LYS A 197 -4.69 -2.77 21.28
N GLU A 198 -5.58 -3.57 21.88
CA GLU A 198 -5.34 -4.98 22.16
C GLU A 198 -5.33 -5.86 20.88
N PRO A 199 -6.31 -5.78 19.96
CA PRO A 199 -6.23 -6.49 18.68
C PRO A 199 -5.00 -6.12 17.85
N LEU A 200 -4.61 -4.84 17.85
CA LEU A 200 -3.44 -4.37 17.13
C LEU A 200 -2.16 -4.95 17.73
N ASP A 201 -2.06 -4.96 19.06
CA ASP A 201 -0.96 -5.52 19.82
C ASP A 201 -0.73 -6.99 19.50
N GLN A 202 -1.78 -7.81 19.55
CA GLN A 202 -1.70 -9.23 19.22
C GLN A 202 -1.28 -9.46 17.77
N LEU A 203 -1.83 -8.70 16.82
CA LEU A 203 -1.50 -8.83 15.40
C LEU A 203 -0.05 -8.46 15.12
N LEU A 204 0.41 -7.29 15.61
CA LEU A 204 1.77 -6.83 15.34
C LEU A 204 2.81 -7.69 16.06
N HIS A 205 2.50 -8.18 17.27
CA HIS A 205 3.34 -9.15 17.97
C HIS A 205 3.56 -10.41 17.12
N ALA A 206 2.47 -11.01 16.62
CA ALA A 206 2.55 -12.23 15.81
C ALA A 206 3.33 -12.01 14.51
N LEU A 207 3.09 -10.91 13.80
CA LEU A 207 3.78 -10.63 12.53
C LEU A 207 5.28 -10.37 12.72
N VAL A 208 5.66 -9.61 13.74
CA VAL A 208 7.07 -9.34 14.03
C VAL A 208 7.79 -10.63 14.43
N GLN A 209 7.20 -11.41 15.35
CA GLN A 209 7.77 -12.70 15.75
C GLN A 209 7.97 -13.64 14.56
N GLU A 210 6.99 -13.73 13.66
CA GLU A 210 7.09 -14.57 12.48
C GLU A 210 8.28 -14.15 11.58
N THR A 211 8.48 -12.85 11.36
CA THR A 211 9.64 -12.37 10.58
C THR A 211 10.98 -12.65 11.26
N GLU A 212 11.03 -12.55 12.59
CA GLU A 212 12.23 -12.87 13.38
C GLU A 212 12.54 -14.37 13.37
N ASP A 213 11.52 -15.22 13.49
CA ASP A 213 11.66 -16.67 13.46
C ASP A 213 12.10 -17.15 12.08
N ILE A 214 11.53 -16.61 10.99
CA ILE A 214 11.97 -16.92 9.63
C ILE A 214 13.44 -16.49 9.43
N ALA A 215 13.84 -15.30 9.91
CA ALA A 215 15.22 -14.84 9.82
C ALA A 215 16.18 -15.76 10.59
N ARG A 216 15.82 -16.13 11.83
CA ARG A 216 16.61 -17.04 12.68
C ARG A 216 16.78 -18.42 12.03
N GLN A 217 15.70 -18.99 11.49
CA GLN A 217 15.73 -20.28 10.79
C GLN A 217 16.62 -20.25 9.54
N ALA A 218 16.66 -19.10 8.86
CA ALA A 218 17.51 -18.87 7.69
C ALA A 218 18.96 -18.46 8.04
N GLY A 219 19.31 -18.37 9.33
CA GLY A 219 20.64 -17.92 9.78
C GLY A 219 20.94 -16.46 9.42
N ARG A 220 19.92 -15.60 9.33
CA ARG A 220 20.06 -14.17 9.07
C ARG A 220 20.01 -13.38 10.37
N ASP A 221 20.85 -12.37 10.47
CA ASP A 221 20.91 -11.50 11.65
C ASP A 221 19.71 -10.55 11.73
N THR A 222 19.07 -10.25 10.59
CA THR A 222 18.07 -9.19 10.49
C THR A 222 16.76 -9.70 9.89
N ALA A 223 15.66 -9.38 10.58
CA ALA A 223 14.30 -9.69 10.18
C ALA A 223 13.76 -8.63 9.22
N LYS A 224 12.87 -9.05 8.31
CA LYS A 224 12.21 -8.11 7.40
C LYS A 224 11.31 -7.17 8.19
N PRO A 225 11.40 -5.84 7.97
CA PRO A 225 10.65 -4.86 8.74
C PRO A 225 9.14 -5.02 8.53
N VAL A 226 8.39 -5.02 9.64
CA VAL A 226 6.94 -4.94 9.66
C VAL A 226 6.53 -3.49 9.95
N LEU A 227 5.63 -2.95 9.12
CA LEU A 227 5.03 -1.64 9.26
C LEU A 227 3.52 -1.80 9.50
N VAL A 228 2.88 -0.76 10.03
CA VAL A 228 1.42 -0.68 10.13
C VAL A 228 0.89 0.51 9.34
N LYS A 229 -0.22 0.32 8.62
CA LYS A 229 -0.90 1.39 7.88
C LYS A 229 -2.18 1.82 8.58
N ILE A 230 -2.24 3.09 8.99
CA ILE A 230 -3.35 3.62 9.78
C ILE A 230 -4.33 4.50 8.99
N SER A 231 -5.54 4.62 9.53
CA SER A 231 -6.57 5.50 8.99
C SER A 231 -6.31 6.97 9.37
N PRO A 232 -6.61 7.95 8.49
CA PRO A 232 -6.61 9.36 8.88
C PRO A 232 -7.74 9.70 9.86
N ASP A 233 -8.73 8.81 9.99
CA ASP A 233 -9.94 9.03 10.78
C ASP A 233 -9.76 8.67 12.28
N LEU A 234 -8.54 8.35 12.73
CA LEU A 234 -8.25 8.07 14.14
C LEU A 234 -8.19 9.36 14.96
N THR A 235 -8.64 9.29 16.22
CA THR A 235 -8.42 10.36 17.20
C THR A 235 -6.95 10.39 17.66
N GLU A 236 -6.50 11.49 18.24
CA GLU A 236 -5.13 11.59 18.80
C GLU A 236 -4.85 10.52 19.86
N GLY A 237 -5.83 10.20 20.72
CA GLY A 237 -5.69 9.13 21.71
C GLY A 237 -5.54 7.75 21.07
N GLN A 238 -6.27 7.46 20.00
CA GLN A 238 -6.10 6.21 19.24
C GLN A 238 -4.75 6.16 18.52
N ILE A 239 -4.24 7.30 18.06
CA ILE A 239 -2.88 7.38 17.47
C ILE A 239 -1.82 7.13 18.55
N ASP A 240 -2.00 7.67 19.75
CA ASP A 240 -1.11 7.41 20.89
C ASP A 240 -1.10 5.90 21.24
N ASP A 241 -2.25 5.24 21.26
CA ASP A 241 -2.32 3.78 21.47
C ASP A 241 -1.58 2.99 20.37
N VAL A 242 -1.69 3.41 19.10
CA VAL A 242 -0.94 2.79 17.99
C VAL A 242 0.57 2.99 18.19
N ILE A 243 1.02 4.18 18.59
CA ILE A 243 2.43 4.48 18.86
C ILE A 243 2.95 3.56 19.96
N ASP A 244 2.24 3.46 21.08
CA ASP A 244 2.62 2.61 22.22
C ASP A 244 2.84 1.16 21.76
N VAL A 245 1.87 0.60 21.04
CA VAL A 245 1.95 -0.77 20.54
C VAL A 245 3.11 -0.94 19.56
N CYS A 246 3.30 0.00 18.62
CA CYS A 246 4.39 -0.08 17.65
C CYS A 246 5.77 -0.11 18.32
N LEU A 247 5.98 0.74 19.33
CA LEU A 247 7.23 0.79 20.09
C LEU A 247 7.43 -0.47 20.93
N GLN A 248 6.37 -0.99 21.58
CA GLN A 248 6.45 -2.21 22.39
C GLN A 248 6.72 -3.47 21.56
N ARG A 249 6.21 -3.52 20.33
CA ARG A 249 6.31 -4.70 19.45
C ARG A 249 7.41 -4.60 18.41
N ASN A 250 8.34 -3.65 18.53
CA ASN A 250 9.46 -3.45 17.59
C ASN A 250 9.01 -3.32 16.12
N VAL A 251 7.82 -2.76 15.89
CA VAL A 251 7.37 -2.37 14.55
C VAL A 251 8.38 -1.36 14.00
N ARG A 252 8.65 -1.43 12.69
CA ARG A 252 9.76 -0.69 12.06
C ARG A 252 9.32 0.57 11.33
N GLY A 253 8.02 0.81 11.18
CA GLY A 253 7.49 2.08 10.69
C GLY A 253 5.97 2.18 10.70
N ILE A 254 5.47 3.41 10.57
CA ILE A 254 4.03 3.70 10.43
C ILE A 254 3.78 4.35 9.08
N ILE A 255 2.79 3.87 8.34
CA ILE A 255 2.30 4.49 7.10
C ILE A 255 1.04 5.30 7.42
N ALA A 256 1.13 6.61 7.23
CA ALA A 256 0.08 7.57 7.52
C ALA A 256 -0.19 8.42 6.26
N THR A 257 -1.30 8.24 5.54
CA THR A 257 -2.52 7.55 5.93
C THR A 257 -3.17 6.78 4.78
N ASN A 258 -4.14 5.93 5.13
CA ASN A 258 -5.10 5.37 4.20
C ASN A 258 -6.16 6.42 3.78
N THR A 259 -7.20 5.99 3.09
CA THR A 259 -8.34 6.82 2.67
C THR A 259 -9.22 7.27 3.85
N THR A 260 -9.87 8.43 3.74
CA THR A 260 -10.79 8.97 4.76
C THR A 260 -12.27 8.69 4.44
N LEU A 261 -13.10 8.58 5.48
CA LEU A 261 -14.56 8.61 5.34
C LEU A 261 -15.14 10.03 5.31
N SER A 262 -14.39 11.06 5.69
CA SER A 262 -14.84 12.45 5.59
C SER A 262 -15.07 12.85 4.12
N ARG A 263 -16.00 13.80 3.93
CA ARG A 263 -16.38 14.41 2.64
C ARG A 263 -16.30 15.93 2.67
N GLU A 264 -15.89 16.51 3.80
CA GLU A 264 -15.92 17.96 4.06
C GLU A 264 -15.10 18.76 3.05
N GLU A 265 -14.01 18.16 2.55
CA GLU A 265 -13.05 18.79 1.63
C GLU A 265 -13.43 18.60 0.14
N LEU A 266 -14.61 18.04 -0.17
CA LEU A 266 -15.09 17.93 -1.55
C LEU A 266 -15.90 19.16 -1.97
N HIS A 267 -15.69 19.64 -3.19
CA HIS A 267 -16.48 20.75 -3.74
C HIS A 267 -17.97 20.41 -3.89
N LYS A 268 -18.31 19.13 -4.09
CA LYS A 268 -19.69 18.67 -4.24
C LYS A 268 -20.01 17.60 -3.20
N ASN A 269 -21.13 17.79 -2.52
CA ASN A 269 -21.72 16.75 -1.68
C ASN A 269 -21.98 15.49 -2.52
N THR A 270 -21.76 14.34 -1.90
CA THR A 270 -21.91 13.05 -2.55
C THR A 270 -22.42 12.02 -1.56
N THR A 271 -23.25 11.09 -2.05
CA THR A 271 -23.73 9.92 -1.30
C THR A 271 -22.84 8.70 -1.52
N GLU A 272 -21.75 8.85 -2.25
CA GLU A 272 -20.81 7.78 -2.57
C GLU A 272 -20.13 7.20 -1.31
N THR A 273 -20.28 5.89 -1.13
CA THR A 273 -19.70 5.14 -0.01
C THR A 273 -18.27 4.70 -0.29
N GLY A 274 -17.50 4.45 0.76
CA GLY A 274 -16.10 3.99 0.67
C GLY A 274 -15.09 5.06 1.06
N GLY A 275 -13.82 4.83 0.77
CA GLY A 275 -12.73 5.71 1.15
C GLY A 275 -12.44 6.79 0.12
N LEU A 276 -12.39 8.06 0.54
CA LEU A 276 -11.92 9.21 -0.23
C LEU A 276 -10.39 9.28 -0.21
N SER A 277 -9.80 9.58 -1.35
CA SER A 277 -8.36 9.79 -1.55
C SER A 277 -8.12 10.89 -2.57
N GLY A 278 -6.85 11.30 -2.72
CA GLY A 278 -6.45 12.43 -3.57
C GLY A 278 -6.32 13.73 -2.78
N ARG A 279 -6.34 14.86 -3.48
CA ARG A 279 -6.00 16.17 -2.91
C ARG A 279 -6.79 16.55 -1.64
N PRO A 280 -8.11 16.28 -1.52
CA PRO A 280 -8.89 16.60 -0.33
C PRO A 280 -8.41 15.94 0.96
N VAL A 281 -7.64 14.85 0.87
CA VAL A 281 -7.14 14.14 2.06
C VAL A 281 -5.85 14.76 2.59
N TYR A 282 -5.16 15.58 1.78
CA TYR A 282 -3.85 16.13 2.11
C TYR A 282 -3.80 16.86 3.47
N PRO A 283 -4.72 17.79 3.80
CA PRO A 283 -4.64 18.53 5.06
C PRO A 283 -4.71 17.60 6.28
N ARG A 284 -5.64 16.63 6.24
CA ARG A 284 -5.81 15.66 7.33
C ARG A 284 -4.64 14.70 7.44
N SER A 285 -4.17 14.16 6.31
CA SER A 285 -3.00 13.27 6.29
C SER A 285 -1.76 13.96 6.84
N LEU A 286 -1.50 15.21 6.42
CA LEU A 286 -0.38 16.00 6.92
C LEU A 286 -0.47 16.24 8.43
N SER A 287 -1.66 16.57 8.95
CA SER A 287 -1.89 16.73 10.39
C SER A 287 -1.55 15.46 11.18
N VAL A 288 -1.96 14.29 10.70
CA VAL A 288 -1.65 12.99 11.34
C VAL A 288 -0.14 12.71 11.28
N VAL A 289 0.51 12.94 10.14
CA VAL A 289 1.96 12.77 9.98
C VAL A 289 2.72 13.69 10.93
N GLN A 290 2.35 14.96 11.03
CA GLN A 290 2.98 15.92 11.95
C GLN A 290 2.83 15.49 13.41
N TYR A 291 1.63 15.01 13.79
CA TYR A 291 1.37 14.51 15.13
C TYR A 291 2.24 13.29 15.45
N LEU A 292 2.30 12.30 14.54
CA LEU A 292 3.16 11.12 14.66
C LEU A 292 4.63 11.52 14.81
N CYS A 293 5.16 12.36 13.91
CA CYS A 293 6.54 12.81 13.96
C CYS A 293 6.88 13.51 15.28
N LYS A 294 5.97 14.34 15.80
CA LYS A 294 6.13 15.03 17.09
C LYS A 294 6.17 14.04 18.27
N LYS A 295 5.27 13.06 18.29
CA LYS A 295 5.17 12.08 19.39
C LYS A 295 6.29 11.06 19.38
N LEU A 296 6.72 10.63 18.19
CA LEU A 296 7.75 9.61 18.01
C LEU A 296 9.16 10.17 18.23
N ASP A 297 9.37 11.47 18.02
CA ASP A 297 10.67 12.14 18.25
C ASP A 297 11.84 11.38 17.58
N GLY A 298 11.64 10.97 16.33
CA GLY A 298 12.63 10.24 15.53
C GLY A 298 12.82 8.76 15.89
N LYS A 299 12.14 8.22 16.91
CA LYS A 299 12.28 6.80 17.33
C LYS A 299 11.78 5.80 16.31
N LEU A 300 10.81 6.18 15.48
CA LEU A 300 10.18 5.30 14.51
C LEU A 300 9.93 6.07 13.19
N PRO A 301 10.35 5.53 12.03
CA PRO A 301 10.07 6.14 10.73
C PRO A 301 8.57 6.25 10.42
N VAL A 302 8.19 7.34 9.75
CA VAL A 302 6.84 7.59 9.26
C VAL A 302 6.86 7.77 7.75
N ILE A 303 6.03 7.00 7.02
CA ILE A 303 5.80 7.18 5.58
C ILE A 303 4.48 7.95 5.39
N GLY A 304 4.59 9.18 4.87
CA GLY A 304 3.45 10.05 4.56
C GLY A 304 2.74 9.64 3.25
N VAL A 305 1.42 9.46 3.30
CA VAL A 305 0.57 9.09 2.15
C VAL A 305 -0.75 9.85 2.21
N GLY A 306 -1.16 10.47 1.10
CA GLY A 306 -2.48 11.10 0.95
C GLY A 306 -2.42 12.50 0.36
N GLY A 307 -2.88 12.65 -0.88
CA GLY A 307 -3.04 13.95 -1.54
C GLY A 307 -1.75 14.73 -1.85
N ILE A 308 -0.63 14.01 -1.87
CA ILE A 308 0.68 14.48 -2.36
C ILE A 308 0.62 14.73 -3.87
#